data_AF-A0A846EL59-F1
#
_entry.id   AF-A0A846EL59-F1
#
_cell.length_a   1.000
_cell.length_b   1.000
_cell.length_c   1.000
_cell.angle_alpha   90.00
_cell.angle_beta   90.00
_cell.angle_gamma   90.00
#
_symmetry.space_group_name_H-M   'P 1'
#
loop_
_entity.id
_entity.type
_entity.pdbx_description
1 polymer ?
#
loop_
_entity_poly.entity_id
_entity_poly.type
_entity_poly.pdbx_seq_one_letter_code
_entity_poly.pdbx_strand_id
1 'polypeptide(L)'
;MKKLFSWFNNDIEVSPESKFECVGEFSKNKLFIKGKNNQLEVAENAKITNYEIVIKGKNNSLTFENDTEGDGNFAQLTIWQEEEDYE
;
A
#
# COMPACT_ATOMS: atom_id res chain seq x y z
N MET A 1 19.43 -17.74 -3.47
CA MET A 1 18.73 -17.68 -2.16
C MET A 1 17.40 -16.98 -2.39
N LYS A 2 16.27 -17.69 -2.21
CA LYS A 2 14.94 -17.05 -2.27
C LYS A 2 14.81 -16.17 -1.03
N LYS A 3 14.80 -14.84 -1.20
CA LYS A 3 14.55 -13.89 -0.10
C LYS A 3 13.16 -14.20 0.45
N LEU A 4 13.08 -14.83 1.63
CA LEU A 4 11.83 -14.94 2.37
C LEU A 4 11.49 -13.51 2.81
N PHE A 5 10.58 -12.87 2.09
CA PHE A 5 10.09 -11.55 2.46
C PHE A 5 9.48 -11.64 3.86
N SER A 6 9.93 -10.73 4.73
CA SER A 6 9.54 -10.64 6.13
C SER A 6 8.20 -9.88 6.24
N TRP A 7 7.10 -10.59 6.04
CA TRP A 7 5.73 -10.06 6.19
C TRP A 7 5.21 -10.15 7.63
N PHE A 8 6.07 -10.07 8.64
CA PHE A 8 5.65 -10.25 10.02
C PHE A 8 4.92 -9.00 10.53
N ASN A 9 3.67 -9.20 11.02
CA ASN A 9 2.80 -8.22 11.70
C ASN A 9 2.14 -7.13 10.86
N ASN A 10 1.69 -7.44 9.65
CA ASN A 10 0.82 -6.53 8.89
C ASN A 10 -0.65 -6.97 8.93
N ASP A 11 -1.58 -6.01 8.94
CA ASP A 11 -3.00 -6.24 8.69
C ASP A 11 -3.32 -5.69 7.29
N ILE A 12 -3.66 -6.57 6.35
CA ILE A 12 -3.78 -6.23 4.92
C ILE A 12 -5.12 -6.70 4.37
N GLU A 13 -5.93 -5.77 3.92
CA GLU A 13 -7.19 -6.00 3.21
C GLU A 13 -7.13 -5.29 1.85
N VAL A 14 -7.27 -6.04 0.76
CA VAL A 14 -7.26 -5.51 -0.61
C VAL A 14 -8.50 -5.98 -1.34
N SER A 15 -9.30 -5.04 -1.85
CA SER A 15 -10.46 -5.35 -2.68
C SER A 15 -10.06 -6.18 -3.90
N PRO A 16 -10.88 -7.15 -4.36
CA PRO A 16 -10.54 -8.02 -5.50
C PRO A 16 -10.22 -7.29 -6.81
N GLU A 17 -10.76 -6.08 -7.00
CA GLU A 17 -10.56 -5.23 -8.18
C GLU A 17 -9.35 -4.29 -8.06
N SER A 18 -8.53 -4.43 -7.00
CA SER A 18 -7.36 -3.60 -6.75
C SER A 18 -6.12 -4.47 -6.53
N LYS A 19 -4.95 -3.83 -6.53
CA LYS A 19 -3.66 -4.50 -6.54
C LYS A 19 -2.75 -3.99 -5.44
N PHE A 20 -2.07 -4.92 -4.77
CA PHE A 20 -0.93 -4.62 -3.91
C PHE A 20 0.25 -5.49 -4.36
N GLU A 21 1.34 -4.85 -4.77
CA GLU A 21 2.61 -5.49 -5.09
C GLU A 21 3.70 -5.05 -4.11
N CYS A 22 4.45 -6.02 -3.59
CA CYS A 22 5.50 -5.73 -2.62
C CYS A 22 6.74 -6.56 -2.90
N VAL A 23 7.80 -5.88 -3.31
CA VAL A 23 9.15 -6.42 -3.51
C VAL A 23 10.08 -5.93 -2.40
N GLY A 24 9.86 -4.75 -1.83
CA GLY A 24 10.62 -4.21 -0.71
C GLY A 24 10.22 -4.78 0.66
N GLU A 25 10.72 -4.14 1.73
CA GLU A 25 10.31 -4.38 3.10
C GLU A 25 9.05 -3.58 3.43
N PHE A 26 7.99 -4.28 3.84
CA PHE A 26 6.75 -3.70 4.31
C PHE A 26 6.38 -4.36 5.64
N SER A 27 6.65 -3.70 6.76
CA SER A 27 6.50 -4.31 8.10
C SER A 27 5.80 -3.39 9.09
N LYS A 28 5.03 -3.97 10.02
CA LYS A 28 4.24 -3.23 11.04
C LYS A 28 3.28 -2.19 10.46
N ASN A 29 2.81 -2.41 9.24
CA ASN A 29 1.85 -1.54 8.58
C ASN A 29 0.45 -2.15 8.66
N LYS A 30 -0.55 -1.28 8.55
CA LYS A 30 -1.91 -1.67 8.18
C LYS A 30 -2.19 -1.16 6.78
N LEU A 31 -2.84 -1.96 5.94
CA LEU A 31 -3.20 -1.59 4.57
C LEU A 31 -4.66 -1.94 4.30
N PHE A 32 -5.45 -0.94 3.93
CA PHE A 32 -6.84 -1.10 3.52
C PHE A 32 -7.04 -0.48 2.15
N ILE A 33 -7.16 -1.30 1.11
CA ILE A 33 -7.50 -0.87 -0.25
C ILE A 33 -8.97 -1.23 -0.52
N LYS A 34 -9.83 -0.21 -0.57
CA LYS A 34 -11.28 -0.34 -0.74
C LYS A 34 -11.72 0.35 -2.04
N GLY A 35 -12.50 -0.35 -2.86
CA GLY A 35 -12.98 0.19 -4.14
C GLY A 35 -12.37 -0.57 -5.32
N LYS A 36 -12.09 0.11 -6.43
CA LYS A 36 -11.74 -0.55 -7.70
C LYS A 36 -10.54 0.09 -8.38
N ASN A 37 -9.74 -0.71 -9.08
CA ASN A 37 -8.59 -0.26 -9.87
C ASN A 37 -7.61 0.59 -9.07
N ASN A 38 -7.49 0.35 -7.76
CA ASN A 38 -6.47 1.00 -6.96
C ASN A 38 -5.19 0.17 -6.99
N GLN A 39 -4.04 0.82 -6.91
CA GLN A 39 -2.75 0.16 -6.91
C GLN A 39 -1.87 0.70 -5.79
N LEU A 40 -1.24 -0.20 -5.05
CA LEU A 40 -0.11 0.11 -4.20
C LEU A 40 1.09 -0.75 -4.61
N GLU A 41 2.25 -0.14 -4.78
CA GLU A 41 3.50 -0.83 -5.08
C GLU A 41 4.60 -0.43 -4.08
N VAL A 42 5.32 -1.43 -3.57
CA VAL A 42 6.54 -1.24 -2.77
C VAL A 42 7.70 -1.85 -3.57
N ALA A 43 8.52 -1.01 -4.18
CA ALA A 43 9.58 -1.41 -5.09
C ALA A 43 10.78 -2.06 -4.38
N GLU A 44 11.79 -2.48 -5.14
CA GLU A 44 12.97 -3.16 -4.57
C GLU A 44 13.76 -2.22 -3.65
N ASN A 45 14.32 -2.77 -2.56
CA ASN A 45 15.06 -2.06 -1.52
C ASN A 45 14.29 -0.94 -0.79
N ALA A 46 13.01 -0.71 -1.10
CA ALA A 46 12.18 0.17 -0.31
C ALA A 46 11.94 -0.44 1.09
N LYS A 47 11.89 0.41 2.12
CA LYS A 47 11.61 0.01 3.51
C LYS A 47 10.57 0.93 4.11
N ILE A 48 9.35 0.40 4.24
CA ILE A 48 8.17 1.14 4.68
C ILE A 48 7.63 0.51 5.96
N THR A 49 7.58 1.27 7.05
CA THR A 49 7.17 0.74 8.36
C THR A 49 6.28 1.67 9.15
N ASN A 50 5.47 1.10 10.04
CA ASN A 50 4.62 1.82 11.00
C ASN A 50 3.65 2.83 10.37
N TYR A 51 3.05 2.49 9.22
CA TYR A 51 1.96 3.26 8.62
C TYR A 51 0.63 2.56 8.78
N GLU A 52 -0.45 3.34 8.82
CA GLU A 52 -1.78 2.90 8.43
C GLU A 52 -2.11 3.51 7.06
N ILE A 53 -2.20 2.68 6.02
CA ILE A 53 -2.44 3.13 4.65
C ILE A 53 -3.87 2.76 4.27
N VAL A 54 -4.62 3.76 3.81
CA VAL A 54 -6.02 3.60 3.40
C VAL A 54 -6.19 4.18 2.01
N ILE A 55 -6.50 3.34 1.03
CA ILE A 55 -6.81 3.75 -0.34
C ILE A 55 -8.28 3.49 -0.60
N LYS A 56 -9.04 4.51 -1.00
CA LYS A 56 -10.49 4.45 -1.21
C LYS A 56 -10.91 4.97 -2.58
N GLY A 57 -12.02 4.46 -3.10
CA GLY A 57 -12.62 4.94 -4.35
C GLY A 57 -12.05 4.22 -5.56
N LYS A 58 -11.79 4.95 -6.65
CA LYS A 58 -11.35 4.36 -7.92
C LYS A 58 -10.05 4.96 -8.45
N ASN A 59 -9.27 4.15 -9.14
CA ASN A 59 -8.13 4.57 -9.98
C ASN A 59 -7.00 5.31 -9.25
N ASN A 60 -6.83 5.07 -7.94
CA ASN A 60 -5.70 5.64 -7.20
C ASN A 60 -4.44 4.79 -7.38
N SER A 61 -3.28 5.41 -7.43
CA SER A 61 -2.00 4.72 -7.43
C SER A 61 -1.06 5.33 -6.40
N LEU A 62 -0.40 4.48 -5.61
CA LEU A 62 0.67 4.84 -4.70
C LEU A 62 1.88 3.93 -4.95
N THR A 63 3.03 4.52 -5.16
CA THR A 63 4.29 3.78 -5.32
C THR A 63 5.31 4.29 -4.31
N PHE A 64 5.87 3.37 -3.52
CA PHE A 64 7.11 3.59 -2.80
C PHE A 64 8.25 3.11 -3.70
N GLU A 65 9.00 4.07 -4.26
CA GLU A 65 10.05 3.81 -5.25
C GLU A 65 11.27 3.11 -4.65
N ASN A 66 12.18 2.67 -5.54
CA ASN A 66 13.39 1.97 -5.14
C ASN A 66 14.20 2.78 -4.13
N ASP A 67 14.83 2.09 -3.19
CA ASP A 67 15.72 2.66 -2.18
C ASP A 67 15.06 3.75 -1.30
N THR A 68 13.72 3.81 -1.25
CA THR A 68 12.98 4.71 -0.36
C THR A 68 12.89 4.13 1.05
N GLU A 69 13.20 4.93 2.08
CA GLU A 69 12.94 4.58 3.47
C GLU A 69 11.89 5.52 4.08
N GLY A 70 10.86 4.93 4.70
CA GLY A 70 9.79 5.65 5.37
C GLY A 70 9.38 4.97 6.67
N ASP A 71 9.42 5.72 7.77
CA ASP A 71 8.82 5.34 9.04
C ASP A 71 7.66 6.29 9.35
N GLY A 72 6.44 5.74 9.34
CA GLY A 72 5.22 6.51 9.57
C GLY A 72 5.03 6.93 11.01
N ASN A 73 5.76 6.32 11.97
CA ASN A 73 5.53 6.53 13.39
C ASN A 73 4.03 6.43 13.77
N PHE A 74 3.33 5.46 13.19
CA PHE A 74 1.89 5.22 13.28
C PHE A 74 1.00 6.29 12.64
N ALA A 75 1.52 7.09 11.71
CA ALA A 75 0.72 7.99 10.89
C ALA A 75 -0.21 7.24 9.94
N GLN A 76 -1.37 7.87 9.67
CA GLN A 76 -2.29 7.39 8.65
C GLN A 76 -2.09 8.15 7.34
N LEU A 77 -1.92 7.41 6.24
CA LEU A 77 -1.93 7.92 4.87
C LEU A 77 -3.25 7.54 4.21
N THR A 78 -4.08 8.53 3.88
CA THR A 78 -5.33 8.30 3.15
C THR A 78 -5.23 8.88 1.75
N ILE A 79 -5.48 8.04 0.74
CA ILE A 79 -5.62 8.43 -0.66
C ILE A 79 -7.04 8.12 -1.07
N TRP A 80 -7.72 9.11 -1.64
CA TRP A 80 -9.12 8.96 -2.01
C TRP A 80 -9.43 9.79 -3.24
N GLN A 81 -10.07 9.15 -4.19
CA GLN A 81 -10.67 9.77 -5.36
C GLN A 81 -12.16 9.38 -5.41
N GLU A 82 -13.02 10.39 -5.44
CA GLU A 82 -14.47 10.19 -5.57
C GLU A 82 -14.83 9.57 -6.92
N GLU A 83 -15.93 8.82 -6.94
CA GLU A 83 -16.52 8.39 -8.21
C GLU A 83 -17.19 9.62 -8.82
N GLU A 84 -16.60 10.18 -9.88
CA GLU A 84 -17.36 11.11 -10.72
C GLU A 84 -18.42 10.28 -11.44
N ASP A 85 -19.66 10.36 -10.94
CA ASP A 85 -20.85 9.91 -11.65
C ASP A 85 -21.02 10.82 -12.88
N TYR A 86 -20.33 10.49 -13.97
CA TYR A 86 -20.65 11.05 -15.28
C TYR A 86 -21.99 10.45 -15.71
N GLU A 87 -23.09 11.12 -15.35
CA GLU A 87 -24.43 10.91 -15.94
C GLU A 87 -24.44 11.21 -17.45
#